data_AF-A0A259NCA3-F1
#
_entry.id   AF-A0A259NCA3-F1
#
_cell.length_a   1.000
_cell.length_b   1.000
_cell.length_c   1.000
_cell.angle_alpha   90.00
_cell.angle_beta   90.00
_cell.angle_gamma   90.00
#
_symmetry.space_group_name_H-M   'P 1'
#
loop_
_entity.id
_entity.type
_entity.pdbx_description
1 polymer ?
#
loop_
_entity_poly.entity_id
_entity_poly.type
_entity_poly.pdbx_seq_one_letter_code
_entity_poly.pdbx_strand_id
1 'polypeptide(L)'
;MQTGIRLKAYPTPEQAKSLSQWIGCARVIWNAKCDEDHYLRTFARKYLPLGTFPEPNKQYSHFKSEETAWLKKCPSQLLRNS
;
A
#
# COMPACT_ATOMS: atom_id res chain seq x y z
N MET A 1 -14.98 -11.43 6.85
CA MET A 1 -15.73 -10.17 6.95
C MET A 1 -15.10 -9.34 8.06
N GLN A 2 -14.31 -8.31 7.73
CA GLN A 2 -13.83 -7.37 8.75
C GLN A 2 -14.96 -6.38 9.02
N THR A 3 -15.65 -6.56 10.15
CA THR A 3 -16.60 -5.57 10.67
C THR A 3 -15.79 -4.39 11.16
N GLY A 4 -15.68 -3.34 10.33
CA GLY A 4 -15.03 -2.10 10.71
C GLY A 4 -15.86 -1.40 11.79
N ILE A 5 -15.38 -1.41 13.04
CA ILE A 5 -15.98 -0.61 14.11
C ILE A 5 -15.57 0.85 13.88
N ARG A 6 -16.55 1.74 13.65
CA ARG A 6 -16.29 3.18 13.62
C ARG A 6 -16.11 3.68 15.05
N LEU A 7 -14.88 4.02 15.40
CA LEU A 7 -14.53 4.63 16.69
C LEU A 7 -14.13 6.08 16.44
N LYS A 8 -14.60 6.98 17.29
CA LYS A 8 -14.11 8.36 17.31
C LYS A 8 -12.81 8.40 18.11
N ALA A 9 -11.71 8.73 17.45
CA ALA A 9 -10.42 8.94 18.11
C ALA A 9 -10.22 10.44 18.39
N TYR A 10 -9.63 10.76 19.54
CA TYR A 10 -9.20 12.11 19.90
C TYR A 10 -7.68 12.10 20.10
N PRO A 11 -6.89 12.05 19.02
CA PRO A 11 -5.44 12.00 19.13
C PRO A 11 -4.89 13.30 19.71
N THR A 12 -3.82 13.19 20.50
CA THR A 12 -3.01 14.36 20.87
C THR A 12 -2.38 14.97 19.61
N PRO A 13 -1.91 16.23 19.64
CA PRO A 13 -1.25 16.85 18.48
C PRO A 13 -0.08 16.02 17.93
N GLU A 14 0.70 15.39 18.80
CA GLU A 14 1.83 14.52 18.41
C GLU A 14 1.37 13.22 17.74
N GLN A 15 0.31 12.61 18.29
CA GLN A 15 -0.30 11.42 17.69
C GLN A 15 -0.92 11.74 16.32
N ALA A 16 -1.60 12.88 16.19
CA ALA A 16 -2.20 13.32 14.92
C ALA A 16 -1.15 13.48 13.82
N LYS A 17 0.01 14.06 14.15
CA LYS A 17 1.15 14.17 13.22
C LYS A 17 1.65 12.80 12.78
N SER A 18 1.80 11.86 13.72
CA SER A 18 2.26 10.50 13.44
C SER A 18 1.27 9.72 12.57
N LEU A 19 -0.02 9.80 12.89
CA LEU A 19 -1.10 9.17 12.12
C LEU A 19 -1.19 9.75 10.71
N SER A 20 -1.06 11.08 10.55
CA SER A 20 -1.02 11.73 9.24
C SER A 20 0.12 11.20 8.38
N GLN A 21 1.32 11.07 8.95
CA GLN A 21 2.47 10.47 8.26
C GLN A 21 2.17 9.03 7.82
N TRP A 22 1.60 8.20 8.70
CA TRP A 22 1.27 6.81 8.39
C TRP A 22 0.21 6.69 7.28
N ILE A 23 -0.80 7.55 7.27
CA ILE A 23 -1.80 7.64 6.19
C ILE A 23 -1.12 7.98 4.86
N GLY A 24 -0.17 8.91 4.86
CA GLY A 24 0.64 9.21 3.67
C GLY A 24 1.43 8.00 3.18
N CYS A 25 2.04 7.25 4.09
CA CYS A 25 2.75 6.01 3.75
C CYS A 25 1.84 4.95 3.13
N ALA A 26 0.67 4.71 3.73
CA ALA A 26 -0.31 3.78 3.20
C ALA A 26 -0.77 4.20 1.79
N ARG A 27 -1.05 5.49 1.59
CA ARG A 27 -1.48 6.02 0.28
C ARG A 27 -0.44 5.82 -0.81
N VAL A 28 0.84 6.04 -0.51
CA VAL A 28 1.91 5.85 -1.50
C VAL A 28 2.05 4.38 -1.90
N ILE A 29 2.02 3.45 -0.93
CA ILE A 29 2.04 2.02 -1.23
C ILE A 29 0.83 1.61 -2.06
N TRP A 30 -0.38 2.06 -1.69
CA TRP A 30 -1.61 1.76 -2.42
C TRP A 30 -1.51 2.19 -3.88
N ASN A 31 -1.09 3.44 -4.13
CA ASN A 31 -0.95 3.95 -5.49
C ASN A 31 0.10 3.16 -6.28
N ALA A 32 1.27 2.89 -5.68
CA ALA A 32 2.32 2.13 -6.34
C ALA A 32 1.88 0.71 -6.71
N LYS A 33 1.06 0.06 -5.86
CA LYS A 33 0.44 -1.24 -6.18
C LYS A 33 -0.58 -1.15 -7.31
N CYS A 34 -1.38 -0.08 -7.35
CA CYS A 34 -2.29 0.15 -8.48
C CYS A 34 -1.53 0.30 -9.79
N ASP A 35 -0.41 1.03 -9.77
CA ASP A 35 0.45 1.22 -10.95
C ASP A 35 1.10 -0.11 -11.38
N GLU A 36 1.61 -0.89 -10.43
CA GLU A 36 2.18 -2.22 -10.68
C GLU A 36 1.13 -3.19 -11.26
N ASP A 37 -0.06 -3.27 -10.66
CA ASP A 37 -1.16 -4.11 -11.18
C ASP A 37 -1.57 -3.68 -12.60
N HIS A 38 -1.64 -2.37 -12.87
CA HIS A 38 -1.92 -1.86 -14.20
C HIS A 38 -0.86 -2.28 -15.22
N TYR A 39 0.42 -2.20 -14.84
CA TYR A 39 1.54 -2.66 -15.66
C TYR A 39 1.43 -4.17 -15.94
N LEU A 40 1.26 -4.98 -14.89
CA LEU A 40 1.22 -6.45 -14.99
C LEU A 40 0.03 -6.93 -15.82
N ARG A 41 -1.14 -6.32 -15.67
CA ARG A 41 -2.32 -6.61 -16.51
C ARG A 41 -2.08 -6.26 -17.97
N THR A 42 -1.45 -5.11 -18.22
CA THR A 42 -1.11 -4.69 -19.58
C THR A 42 -0.10 -5.65 -20.22
N PHE A 43 0.91 -6.08 -19.45
CA PHE A 43 1.89 -7.06 -19.89
C PHE A 43 1.23 -8.41 -20.20
N ALA A 44 0.42 -8.94 -19.28
CA ALA A 44 -0.29 -10.20 -19.46
C ALA A 44 -1.17 -10.20 -20.70
N ARG A 45 -1.94 -9.12 -20.91
CA ARG A 45 -2.80 -8.97 -22.10
C ARG A 45 -2.01 -8.92 -23.42
N LYS A 46 -0.83 -8.31 -23.44
CA LYS A 46 -0.05 -8.08 -24.67
C LYS A 46 0.87 -9.24 -25.03
N TYR A 47 1.41 -9.94 -24.03
CA TYR A 47 2.54 -10.83 -24.24
C TYR A 47 2.33 -12.25 -23.70
N LEU A 48 1.27 -12.52 -22.95
CA LEU A 48 0.99 -13.84 -22.38
C LEU A 48 -0.23 -14.50 -23.04
N PRO A 49 -0.38 -15.83 -22.94
CA PRO A 49 -1.54 -16.54 -23.44
C PRO A 49 -2.86 -16.01 -22.87
N LEU A 50 -3.92 -16.14 -23.68
CA LEU A 50 -5.29 -15.81 -23.27
C LEU A 50 -5.64 -16.54 -21.97
N GLY A 51 -6.21 -15.81 -21.01
CA GLY A 51 -6.56 -16.33 -19.69
C GLY A 51 -5.45 -16.20 -18.63
N THR A 52 -4.30 -15.63 -18.97
CA THR A 52 -3.27 -15.31 -17.97
C THR A 52 -3.61 -14.01 -17.25
N PHE A 53 -3.65 -14.04 -15.92
CA PHE A 53 -3.90 -12.88 -15.07
C PHE A 53 -2.82 -12.78 -13.99
N PRO A 54 -2.42 -11.55 -13.60
CA PRO A 54 -1.52 -11.37 -12.49
C PRO A 54 -2.17 -11.82 -11.17
N GLU A 55 -1.38 -12.44 -10.31
CA GLU A 55 -1.83 -12.87 -8.99
C GLU A 55 -1.99 -11.68 -8.03
N PRO A 56 -2.96 -11.69 -7.11
CA PRO A 56 -3.08 -10.67 -6.06
C PRO A 56 -1.84 -10.64 -5.14
N ASN A 57 -0.96 -9.67 -5.35
CA ASN A 57 0.27 -9.54 -4.58
C ASN A 57 0.08 -8.70 -3.30
N LYS A 58 0.51 -9.24 -2.15
CA LYS A 58 0.52 -8.51 -0.86
C LYS A 58 1.89 -7.91 -0.52
N GLN A 59 2.91 -8.20 -1.32
CA GLN A 59 4.25 -7.71 -1.11
C GLN A 59 4.30 -6.20 -1.33
N TYR A 60 5.08 -5.52 -0.49
CA TYR A 60 5.29 -4.07 -0.59
C TYR A 60 6.75 -3.68 -0.29
N SER A 61 7.61 -4.65 0.01
CA SER A 61 8.98 -4.41 0.48
C SER A 61 9.84 -3.72 -0.57
N HIS A 62 9.63 -4.00 -1.86
CA HIS A 62 10.39 -3.41 -2.96
C HIS A 62 10.08 -1.92 -3.16
N PHE A 63 8.93 -1.43 -2.66
CA PHE A 63 8.63 0.01 -2.64
C PHE A 63 9.43 0.78 -1.60
N LYS A 64 10.18 0.10 -0.71
CA LYS A 64 11.10 0.73 0.25
C LYS A 64 12.50 0.85 -0.36
N SER A 65 12.76 1.95 -1.03
CA SER A 65 14.06 2.31 -1.61
C SER A 65 14.77 3.37 -0.77
N GLU A 66 15.91 3.87 -1.25
CA GLU A 66 16.60 5.02 -0.66
C GLU A 66 15.73 6.29 -0.74
N GLU A 67 15.07 6.50 -1.87
CA GLU A 67 14.17 7.65 -2.11
C GLU A 67 12.92 7.62 -1.22
N THR A 68 12.48 6.42 -0.84
CA THR A 68 11.31 6.21 0.03
C THR A 68 11.69 5.74 1.43
N ALA A 69 12.90 6.09 1.92
CA ALA A 69 13.39 5.67 3.22
C ALA A 69 12.44 6.00 4.39
N TRP A 70 11.62 7.05 4.25
CA TRP A 70 10.60 7.45 5.21
C TRP A 70 9.50 6.39 5.43
N LEU A 71 9.27 5.47 4.48
CA LEU A 71 8.38 4.31 4.66
C LEU A 71 8.87 3.35 5.76
N LYS A 72 10.15 3.38 6.11
CA LYS A 72 10.69 2.59 7.24
C LYS A 72 10.19 3.09 8.59
N LYS A 73 9.70 4.33 8.68
CA LYS A 73 9.14 4.94 9.90
C LYS A 73 7.67 4.55 10.15
N CYS A 74 7.01 3.91 9.18
CA CYS A 74 5.64 3.42 9.31
C CYS A 74 5.63 1.96 9.78
N PRO A 75 4.77 1.58 10.76
CA PRO A 75 4.57 0.19 11.15
C PRO A 75 4.28 -0.72 9.96
N SER A 76 4.98 -1.86 9.89
CA SER A 76 4.86 -2.83 8.80
C SER A 76 3.46 -3.43 8.66
N GLN A 77 2.73 -3.51 9.77
CA GLN A 77 1.36 -4.02 9.83
C GLN A 77 0.38 -3.13 9.05
N LEU A 78 0.59 -1.81 9.03
CA LEU A 78 -0.23 -0.89 8.25
C LEU A 78 0.03 -1.05 6.75
N LEU A 79 1.31 -1.09 6.36
CA LEU A 79 1.73 -1.20 4.96
C LEU A 79 1.33 -2.52 4.30
N ARG A 80 1.18 -3.59 5.09
CA ARG A 80 0.74 -4.92 4.59
C ARG A 80 -0.68 -4.91 4.04
N ASN A 81 -1.55 -4.07 4.60
CA ASN A 81 -2.97 -3.96 4.23
C ASN A 81 -3.24 -2.73 3.35
N SER A 82 -2.19 -2.01 2.97
CA SER A 82 -2.23 -0.90 2.02
C SER A 82 -2.11 -1.40 0.59
#